data_AF-A0A818MWV0-F1
#
_entry.id   AF-A0A818MWV0-F1
#
_cell.length_a   1.000
_cell.length_b   1.000
_cell.length_c   1.000
_cell.angle_alpha   90.00
_cell.angle_beta   90.00
_cell.angle_gamma   90.00
#
_symmetry.space_group_name_H-M   'P 1'
#
loop_
_entity.id
_entity.type
_entity.pdbx_description
1 polymer ?
#
loop_
_entity_poly.entity_id
_entity_poly.type
_entity_poly.pdbx_seq_one_letter_code
_entity_poly.pdbx_strand_id
1 'polypeptide(L)'
;MTSSLNDRVGKPGGGVLLAVKEHIKCREIINKTSHKNEIIAVQIETLLYKLISISSIYVAPTAKIDMNIFDELYNINNNCIIVGDLNATLSEMGSTKTNARGKQLQELLNEGIIDCVDDDSTTFEKNEYEAKLDWILGSQPLLSFITNVEAHPTI
;
A
#
# COMPACT_ATOMS: atom_id res chain seq x y z
N MET A 1 18.91 8.22 2.73
CA MET A 1 17.71 8.49 3.56
C MET A 1 17.10 9.80 3.08
N THR A 2 15.95 9.76 2.40
CA THR A 2 15.09 10.94 2.27
C THR A 2 13.99 10.77 3.31
N SER A 3 13.99 11.62 4.33
CA SER A 3 12.87 11.72 5.27
C SER A 3 12.45 13.18 5.30
N SER A 4 11.18 13.45 4.98
CA SER A 4 10.57 14.75 5.25
C SER A 4 10.32 14.83 6.76
N LEU A 5 11.29 15.36 7.50
CA LEU A 5 11.26 15.43 8.97
C LEU A 5 10.52 16.66 9.52
N ASN A 6 9.94 17.53 8.68
CA ASN A 6 9.52 18.87 9.13
C ASN A 6 8.01 19.14 9.26
N ASP A 7 7.12 18.20 8.92
CA ASP A 7 5.67 18.54 8.84
C ASP A 7 4.84 18.24 10.10
N ARG A 8 5.45 17.76 11.20
CA ARG A 8 4.70 17.08 12.28
C ARG A 8 4.99 17.54 13.71
N VAL A 9 5.22 18.82 13.94
CA VAL A 9 5.28 19.33 15.33
C VAL A 9 3.87 19.33 15.95
N GLY A 10 3.59 18.34 16.81
CA GLY A 10 2.54 18.43 17.84
C GLY A 10 1.16 17.83 17.55
N LYS A 11 0.99 16.95 16.56
CA LYS A 11 -0.29 16.25 16.33
C LYS A 11 -0.07 14.74 16.19
N PRO A 12 -0.83 13.88 16.90
CA PRO A 12 -0.83 12.45 16.63
C PRO A 12 -1.38 12.20 15.23
N GLY A 13 -0.62 11.49 14.40
CA GLY A 13 -0.94 11.09 13.04
C GLY A 13 -0.14 9.83 12.71
N GLY A 14 -0.50 9.14 11.63
CA GLY A 14 0.21 7.93 11.18
C GLY A 14 1.62 8.24 10.69
N GLY A 15 2.07 7.52 9.67
CA GLY A 15 3.37 7.75 9.04
C GLY A 15 3.67 6.72 7.97
N VAL A 16 4.19 7.16 6.83
CA VAL A 16 4.72 6.29 5.79
C VAL A 16 6.22 6.50 5.65
N LEU A 17 6.94 5.41 5.41
CA LEU A 17 8.37 5.41 5.17
C LEU A 17 8.71 4.29 4.18
N LEU A 18 9.61 4.59 3.25
CA LEU A 18 10.27 3.57 2.44
C LEU A 18 11.77 3.59 2.72
N ALA A 19 12.28 2.49 3.27
CA ALA A 19 13.70 2.28 3.48
C ALA A 19 14.28 1.47 2.31
N VAL A 20 15.18 2.08 1.55
CA VAL A 20 15.86 1.44 0.41
C VAL A 20 17.31 1.16 0.78
N LYS A 21 17.79 -0.06 0.52
CA LYS A 21 19.19 -0.45 0.74
C LYS A 21 20.11 0.42 -0.11
N GLU A 22 21.25 0.82 0.44
CA GLU A 22 22.15 1.82 -0.17
C GLU A 22 22.60 1.50 -1.60
N HIS A 23 22.82 0.22 -1.92
CA HIS A 23 23.26 -0.20 -3.26
C HIS A 23 22.12 -0.21 -4.31
N ILE A 24 20.86 -0.09 -3.89
CA ILE A 24 19.73 0.01 -4.80
C ILE A 24 19.52 1.49 -5.12
N LYS A 25 19.76 1.85 -6.38
CA LYS A 25 19.46 3.21 -6.86
C LYS A 25 17.94 3.40 -6.91
N CYS A 26 17.46 4.44 -6.24
CA CYS A 26 16.06 4.82 -6.26
C CYS A 26 15.88 6.32 -6.39
N ARG A 27 14.71 6.74 -6.88
CA ARG A 27 14.30 8.15 -6.94
C ARG A 27 12.91 8.30 -6.32
N GLU A 28 12.72 9.26 -5.43
CA GLU A 28 11.39 9.63 -4.94
C GLU A 28 10.54 10.19 -6.10
N ILE A 29 9.32 9.70 -6.26
CA ILE A 29 8.39 10.10 -7.32
C ILE A 29 7.08 10.67 -6.77
N ILE A 30 6.66 10.23 -5.58
CA ILE A 30 5.50 10.76 -4.87
C ILE A 30 5.86 10.91 -3.41
N ASN A 31 5.51 12.05 -2.82
CA ASN A 31 5.56 12.30 -1.39
C ASN A 31 4.41 13.23 -1.05
N LYS A 32 3.26 12.64 -0.70
CA LYS A 32 2.03 13.36 -0.41
C LYS A 32 1.57 12.97 0.98
N THR A 33 1.57 13.94 1.87
CA THR A 33 1.06 13.77 3.24
C THR A 33 -0.19 14.62 3.39
N SER A 34 -1.31 13.98 3.71
CA SER A 34 -2.49 14.63 4.26
C SER A 34 -2.82 14.01 5.62
N HIS A 35 -3.66 14.64 6.42
CA HIS A 35 -4.09 14.08 7.71
C HIS A 35 -4.92 12.78 7.60
N LYS A 36 -5.21 12.29 6.39
CA LYS A 36 -6.17 11.20 6.14
C LYS A 36 -5.64 10.11 5.21
N ASN A 37 -4.83 10.50 4.23
CA ASN A 37 -4.12 9.63 3.30
C ASN A 37 -2.66 10.11 3.24
N GLU A 38 -1.73 9.22 3.53
CA GLU A 38 -0.30 9.47 3.48
C GLU A 38 0.33 8.49 2.51
N ILE A 39 1.19 8.97 1.62
CA ILE A 39 1.88 8.13 0.65
C ILE A 39 3.29 8.66 0.38
N ILE A 40 4.23 7.72 0.31
CA ILE A 40 5.52 7.89 -0.32
C ILE A 40 5.71 6.82 -1.39
N ALA A 41 6.26 7.20 -2.54
CA ALA A 41 6.61 6.25 -3.58
C ALA A 41 8.00 6.57 -4.13
N VAL A 42 8.74 5.50 -4.41
CA VAL A 42 10.05 5.55 -5.06
C VAL A 42 10.01 4.75 -6.34
N GLN A 43 10.85 5.13 -7.29
CA GLN A 43 11.10 4.35 -8.49
C GLN A 43 12.47 3.71 -8.39
N ILE A 44 12.54 2.41 -8.70
CA ILE A 44 13.78 1.65 -8.79
C ILE A 44 14.03 1.23 -10.24
N GLU A 45 15.29 1.21 -10.64
CA GLU A 45 15.68 0.70 -11.95
C GLU A 45 15.95 -0.81 -11.88
N THR A 46 15.40 -1.57 -12.81
CA THR A 46 15.61 -3.03 -12.90
C THR A 46 15.97 -3.43 -14.33
N LEU A 47 16.70 -4.54 -14.47
CA LEU A 47 17.11 -5.04 -15.78
C LEU A 47 15.94 -5.49 -16.65
N LEU A 48 14.89 -6.06 -16.03
CA LEU A 48 13.75 -6.65 -16.75
C LEU A 48 12.63 -5.64 -17.03
N TYR A 49 12.28 -4.81 -16.04
CA TYR A 49 11.12 -3.91 -16.13
C TYR A 49 11.50 -2.45 -16.42
N LYS A 50 12.81 -2.17 -16.54
CA LYS A 50 13.39 -0.82 -16.58
C LYS A 50 13.09 -0.04 -15.31
N LEU A 51 11.83 0.31 -15.06
CA LEU A 51 11.40 1.07 -13.89
C LEU A 51 10.23 0.36 -13.20
N ILE A 52 10.34 0.22 -11.87
CA ILE A 52 9.26 -0.24 -11.00
C ILE A 52 9.00 0.85 -9.97
N SER A 53 7.73 1.21 -9.80
CA SER A 53 7.27 2.13 -8.75
C SER A 53 6.90 1.30 -7.51
N ILE A 54 7.48 1.63 -6.36
CA ILE A 54 7.16 0.99 -5.07
C ILE A 54 6.62 2.08 -4.15
N SER A 55 5.45 1.84 -3.56
CA SER A 55 4.79 2.80 -2.68
C SER A 55 4.48 2.22 -1.31
N SER A 56 4.52 3.08 -0.30
CA SER A 56 4.00 2.87 1.04
C SER A 56 2.83 3.82 1.25
N ILE A 57 1.66 3.28 1.59
CA ILE A 57 0.41 4.03 1.80
C ILE A 57 -0.11 3.79 3.22
N TYR A 58 -0.63 4.85 3.83
CA TYR A 58 -1.41 4.79 5.05
C TYR A 58 -2.73 5.54 4.86
N VAL A 59 -3.85 4.88 5.12
CA VAL A 59 -5.19 5.46 5.10
C VAL A 59 -5.76 5.42 6.51
N ALA A 60 -6.10 6.58 7.07
CA ALA A 60 -6.66 6.64 8.42
C ALA A 60 -8.02 5.89 8.50
N PRO A 61 -8.35 5.25 9.63
CA PRO A 61 -9.58 4.45 9.79
C PRO A 61 -10.88 5.24 9.65
N THR A 62 -10.82 6.58 9.71
CA THR A 62 -11.97 7.49 9.49
C THR A 62 -11.97 8.12 8.10
N ALA A 63 -11.00 7.80 7.25
CA ALA A 63 -10.87 8.35 5.91
C ALA A 63 -11.48 7.43 4.85
N LYS A 64 -11.67 7.99 3.65
CA LYS A 64 -11.85 7.25 2.40
C LYS A 64 -10.49 7.09 1.74
N ILE A 65 -10.33 5.98 1.03
CA ILE A 65 -9.19 5.77 0.15
C ILE A 65 -9.27 6.83 -0.97
N ASP A 66 -8.17 7.55 -1.23
CA ASP A 66 -8.06 8.43 -2.39
C ASP A 66 -7.72 7.60 -3.64
N MET A 67 -8.73 7.21 -4.41
CA MET A 67 -8.54 6.30 -5.55
C MET A 67 -7.62 6.86 -6.63
N ASN A 68 -7.53 8.19 -6.76
CA ASN A 68 -6.65 8.83 -7.74
C ASN A 68 -5.17 8.47 -7.53
N ILE A 69 -4.77 8.06 -6.32
CA ILE A 69 -3.38 7.69 -6.05
C ILE A 69 -3.00 6.38 -6.73
N PHE A 70 -3.94 5.44 -6.87
CA PHE A 70 -3.71 4.17 -7.55
C PHE A 70 -3.58 4.42 -9.05
N ASP A 71 -4.44 5.27 -9.61
CA ASP A 71 -4.34 5.71 -11.01
C ASP A 71 -3.01 6.42 -11.28
N GLU A 72 -2.59 7.34 -10.41
CA GLU A 72 -1.33 8.05 -10.57
C GLU A 72 -0.13 7.10 -10.53
N LEU A 73 -0.09 6.18 -9.56
CA LEU A 73 0.97 5.17 -9.46
C LEU A 73 1.03 4.25 -10.68
N TYR A 74 -0.13 3.79 -11.14
CA TYR A 74 -0.24 2.94 -12.32
C TYR A 74 0.21 3.69 -13.58
N ASN A 75 -0.29 4.91 -13.80
CA ASN A 75 -0.03 5.69 -15.01
C ASN A 75 1.43 6.17 -15.16
N ILE A 76 2.26 6.09 -14.11
CA ILE A 76 3.69 6.44 -14.20
C ILE A 76 4.45 5.49 -15.13
N ASN A 77 4.19 4.18 -15.04
CA ASN A 77 4.93 3.17 -15.83
C ASN A 77 4.25 1.79 -15.93
N ASN A 78 3.00 1.63 -15.48
CA ASN A 78 2.21 0.39 -15.39
C ASN A 78 2.86 -0.73 -14.56
N ASN A 79 3.97 -0.46 -13.87
CA ASN A 79 4.76 -1.40 -13.08
C ASN A 79 4.81 -0.89 -11.64
N CYS A 80 3.73 -1.09 -10.89
CA CYS A 80 3.63 -0.60 -9.52
C CYS A 80 3.42 -1.72 -8.51
N ILE A 81 4.11 -1.59 -7.38
CA ILE A 81 3.88 -2.34 -6.15
C ILE A 81 3.39 -1.35 -5.10
N ILE A 82 2.26 -1.66 -4.47
CA ILE A 82 1.59 -0.80 -3.51
C ILE A 82 1.46 -1.57 -2.22
N VAL A 83 1.98 -1.01 -1.14
CA VAL A 83 2.01 -1.68 0.17
C VAL A 83 1.50 -0.73 1.24
N GLY A 84 0.70 -1.24 2.19
CA GLY A 84 0.51 -0.58 3.47
C GLY A 84 -0.87 -0.75 4.07
N ASP A 85 -1.10 -0.02 5.17
CA ASP A 85 -2.35 -0.05 5.94
C ASP A 85 -3.41 0.82 5.27
N LEU A 86 -4.35 0.17 4.60
CA LEU A 86 -5.49 0.84 3.95
C LEU A 86 -6.69 0.99 4.88
N ASN A 87 -6.62 0.43 6.11
CA ASN A 87 -7.74 0.27 7.02
C ASN A 87 -9.00 -0.30 6.33
N ALA A 88 -8.79 -1.07 5.27
CA ALA A 88 -9.82 -1.64 4.41
C ALA A 88 -10.00 -3.10 4.81
N THR A 89 -11.23 -3.50 5.08
CA THR A 89 -11.57 -4.89 5.41
C THR A 89 -12.46 -5.47 4.32
N LEU A 90 -12.17 -6.69 3.90
CA LEU A 90 -12.93 -7.45 2.90
C LEU A 90 -13.32 -8.81 3.47
N SER A 91 -14.61 -9.13 3.49
CA SER A 91 -15.09 -10.41 4.03
C SER A 91 -14.66 -11.62 3.22
N GLU A 92 -14.42 -11.42 1.93
CA GLU A 92 -13.95 -12.46 1.01
C GLU A 92 -12.44 -12.70 1.13
N MET A 93 -11.72 -11.85 1.87
CA MET A 93 -10.26 -11.91 2.05
C MET A 93 -9.90 -11.81 3.54
N GLY A 94 -10.42 -12.74 4.34
CA GLY A 94 -9.98 -12.96 5.72
C GLY A 94 -10.61 -12.08 6.81
N SER A 95 -11.35 -11.01 6.48
CA SER A 95 -11.99 -10.17 7.52
C SER A 95 -13.41 -10.64 7.89
N THR A 96 -13.91 -10.33 9.10
CA THR A 96 -15.31 -10.68 9.45
C THR A 96 -16.35 -9.90 8.65
N LYS A 97 -16.05 -8.66 8.26
CA LYS A 97 -16.98 -7.75 7.58
C LYS A 97 -16.28 -6.86 6.57
N THR A 98 -16.95 -6.59 5.45
CA THR A 98 -16.52 -5.56 4.50
C THR A 98 -16.88 -4.16 4.97
N ASN A 99 -15.90 -3.26 5.08
CA ASN A 99 -16.14 -1.86 5.42
C ASN A 99 -16.20 -0.97 4.16
N ALA A 100 -16.46 0.33 4.34
CA ALA A 100 -16.59 1.26 3.20
C ALA A 100 -15.31 1.39 2.36
N ARG A 101 -14.12 1.34 2.98
CA ARG A 101 -12.84 1.34 2.29
C ARG A 101 -12.59 0.01 1.58
N GLY A 102 -12.99 -1.10 2.19
CA GLY A 102 -13.02 -2.42 1.56
C GLY A 102 -13.81 -2.40 0.26
N LYS A 103 -14.99 -1.75 0.23
CA LYS A 103 -15.74 -1.60 -1.04
C LYS A 103 -14.96 -0.83 -2.11
N GLN A 104 -14.29 0.26 -1.74
CA GLN A 104 -13.43 1.01 -2.69
C GLN A 104 -12.26 0.16 -3.20
N LEU A 105 -11.65 -0.63 -2.30
CA LEU A 105 -10.59 -1.56 -2.68
C LEU A 105 -11.12 -2.66 -3.61
N GLN A 106 -12.30 -3.23 -3.33
CA GLN A 106 -12.93 -4.23 -4.19
C GLN A 106 -13.21 -3.69 -5.59
N GLU A 107 -13.67 -2.43 -5.69
CA GLU A 107 -13.89 -1.78 -6.98
C GLU A 107 -12.59 -1.68 -7.78
N LEU A 108 -11.47 -1.28 -7.14
CA LEU A 108 -10.14 -1.27 -7.76
C LEU A 108 -9.71 -2.66 -8.25
N LEU A 109 -9.85 -3.68 -7.40
CA LEU A 109 -9.47 -5.05 -7.75
C LEU A 109 -10.31 -5.58 -8.92
N ASN A 110 -11.59 -5.22 -8.99
CA ASN A 110 -12.47 -5.62 -10.08
C ASN A 110 -12.10 -5.01 -11.44
N GLU A 111 -11.31 -3.93 -11.48
CA GLU A 111 -10.77 -3.38 -12.73
C GLU A 111 -9.72 -4.30 -13.36
N GLY A 112 -9.06 -5.15 -12.54
CA GLY A 112 -8.11 -6.15 -13.00
C GLY A 112 -6.76 -5.61 -13.46
N ILE A 113 -6.46 -4.32 -13.28
CA ILE A 113 -5.16 -3.72 -13.61
C ILE A 113 -4.15 -3.82 -12.45
N ILE A 114 -4.67 -3.81 -11.23
CA ILE A 114 -3.95 -3.98 -9.97
C ILE A 114 -4.69 -5.07 -9.20
N ASP A 115 -3.94 -6.06 -8.70
CA ASP A 115 -4.48 -7.19 -7.96
C ASP A 115 -3.79 -7.34 -6.60
N CYS A 116 -4.48 -8.04 -5.71
CA CYS A 116 -3.96 -8.47 -4.42
C CYS A 116 -2.95 -9.60 -4.62
N VAL A 117 -1.79 -9.51 -3.95
CA VAL A 117 -0.71 -10.53 -4.05
C VAL A 117 -0.41 -11.22 -2.74
N ASP A 118 -1.07 -10.81 -1.66
CA ASP A 118 -0.99 -11.45 -0.36
C ASP A 118 -2.12 -12.47 -0.16
N ASP A 119 -2.04 -13.22 0.93
CA ASP A 119 -3.03 -14.23 1.31
C ASP A 119 -4.13 -13.62 2.20
N ASP A 120 -5.11 -14.44 2.60
CA ASP A 120 -6.21 -14.01 3.47
C ASP A 120 -5.82 -13.91 4.96
N SER A 121 -4.51 -13.88 5.28
CA SER A 121 -4.03 -13.86 6.66
C SER A 121 -4.33 -12.55 7.37
N THR A 122 -4.63 -12.65 8.67
CA THR A 122 -4.84 -11.52 9.57
C THR A 122 -3.55 -10.70 9.72
N THR A 123 -3.66 -9.38 9.62
CA THR A 123 -2.52 -8.46 9.80
C THR A 123 -2.64 -7.58 11.05
N PHE A 124 -3.81 -7.57 11.66
CA PHE A 124 -4.11 -6.86 12.90
C PHE A 124 -4.91 -7.74 13.86
N GLU A 125 -4.41 -7.89 15.09
CA GLU A 125 -5.08 -8.63 16.15
C GLU A 125 -5.12 -7.77 17.42
N LYS A 126 -6.30 -7.59 18.01
CA LYS A 126 -6.47 -6.90 19.29
C LYS A 126 -7.65 -7.47 20.07
N ASN A 127 -7.35 -8.12 21.19
CA ASN A 127 -8.34 -8.86 21.98
C ASN A 127 -9.04 -9.92 21.11
N GLU A 128 -10.37 -9.86 20.97
CA GLU A 128 -11.16 -10.76 20.11
C GLU A 128 -11.38 -10.21 18.69
N TYR A 129 -10.68 -9.13 18.31
CA TYR A 129 -10.80 -8.51 17.00
C TYR A 129 -9.60 -8.86 16.12
N GLU A 130 -9.86 -9.57 15.04
CA GLU A 130 -8.91 -9.91 13.99
C GLU A 130 -9.36 -9.29 12.68
N ALA A 131 -8.43 -8.66 11.96
CA ALA A 131 -8.68 -8.10 10.64
C ALA A 131 -7.42 -8.10 9.76
N LYS A 132 -7.64 -8.22 8.45
CA LYS A 132 -6.67 -7.88 7.43
C LYS A 132 -6.84 -6.39 7.10
N LEU A 133 -5.82 -5.59 7.41
CA LEU A 133 -5.82 -4.13 7.21
C LEU A 133 -4.65 -3.67 6.33
N ASP A 134 -3.57 -4.46 6.32
CA ASP A 134 -2.39 -4.25 5.50
C ASP A 134 -2.56 -5.03 4.19
N TRP A 135 -2.28 -4.34 3.09
CA TRP A 135 -2.47 -4.86 1.75
C TRP A 135 -1.18 -4.78 0.95
N ILE A 136 -0.88 -5.84 0.22
CA ILE A 136 0.14 -5.85 -0.82
C ILE A 136 -0.57 -6.02 -2.15
N LEU A 137 -0.43 -5.01 -3.01
CA LEU A 137 -1.01 -4.97 -4.34
C LEU A 137 0.08 -4.86 -5.40
N GLY A 138 -0.14 -5.49 -6.55
CA GLY A 138 0.76 -5.43 -7.70
C GLY A 138 -0.01 -5.19 -8.99
N SER A 139 0.59 -4.46 -9.92
CA SER A 139 0.04 -4.38 -11.28
C SER A 139 0.23 -5.70 -12.04
N GLN A 140 -0.66 -6.00 -12.99
CA GLN A 140 -0.66 -7.24 -13.78
C GLN A 140 0.72 -7.69 -14.30
N PRO A 141 1.58 -6.81 -14.86
CA PRO A 141 2.89 -7.23 -15.36
C PRO A 141 3.83 -7.80 -14.28
N LEU A 142 3.62 -7.45 -13.01
CA LEU A 142 4.50 -7.82 -11.91
C LEU A 142 4.01 -9.03 -11.10
N LEU A 143 2.74 -9.43 -11.23
CA LEU A 143 2.12 -10.43 -10.35
C LEU A 143 2.90 -11.75 -10.32
N SER A 144 3.34 -12.26 -11.47
CA SER A 144 4.09 -13.53 -11.55
C SER A 144 5.49 -13.46 -10.93
N PHE A 145 5.98 -12.28 -10.59
CA PHE A 145 7.28 -12.04 -9.97
C PHE A 145 7.17 -11.81 -8.46
N ILE A 146 5.97 -11.50 -7.96
CA ILE A 146 5.72 -11.34 -6.54
C ILE A 146 5.33 -12.71 -6.00
N THR A 147 6.25 -13.34 -5.27
CA THR A 147 6.12 -14.71 -4.77
C THR A 147 6.59 -14.78 -3.34
N ASN A 148 6.14 -15.79 -2.60
CA ASN A 148 6.48 -16.01 -1.18
C ASN A 148 6.10 -14.80 -0.32
N VAL A 149 4.90 -14.27 -0.55
CA VAL A 149 4.32 -13.23 0.30
C VAL A 149 3.79 -13.90 1.56
N GLU A 150 4.22 -13.41 2.71
CA GLU A 150 3.78 -13.88 4.02
C GLU A 150 3.34 -12.67 4.83
N ALA A 151 2.12 -12.72 5.36
CA ALA A 151 1.61 -11.71 6.27
C ALA A 151 1.63 -12.24 7.71
N HIS A 152 1.97 -11.38 8.64
CA HIS A 152 1.97 -11.69 10.07
C HIS A 152 1.22 -10.59 10.83
N PRO A 153 0.37 -10.95 11.80
CA PRO A 153 -0.36 -9.98 12.58
C PRO A 153 0.59 -9.14 13.43
N THR A 154 0.36 -7.83 13.44
CA THR A 154 1.01 -6.91 14.38
C THR A 154 0.25 -6.93 15.70
N ILE A 155 0.99 -7.16 16.80
CA ILE A 155 0.48 -7.29 18.19
C ILE A 155 0.23 -5.90 18.81
#